data_AF-X1TW80-F1
#
_entry.id   AF-X1TW80-F1
#
_cell.length_a   1.000
_cell.length_b   1.000
_cell.length_c   1.000
_cell.angle_alpha   90.00
_cell.angle_beta   90.00
_cell.angle_gamma   90.00
#
_symmetry.space_group_name_H-M   'P 1'
#
loop_
_entity.id
_entity.type
_entity.pdbx_description
1 polymer ?
#
loop_
_entity_poly.entity_id
_entity_poly.type
_entity_poly.pdbx_seq_one_letter_code
_entity_poly.pdbx_strand_id
1 'polypeptide(L)' 'MKKINYLASLILVVAVLSSCANLNKMKQTAGNIKYEVIPEVLETHGGEVAVTIKSSFPEKFFLKQAIVEATPVLVYES' A
#
# COMPACT_ATOMS: atom_id res chain seq x y z
N MET A 1 -5.66 -23.13 36.79
CA MET A 1 -6.29 -23.27 35.45
C MET A 1 -6.84 -21.94 34.94
N LYS A 2 -7.76 -21.24 35.63
CA LYS A 2 -8.34 -19.96 35.17
C LYS A 2 -7.29 -18.88 34.80
N LYS A 3 -6.25 -18.66 35.61
CA LYS A 3 -5.19 -17.65 35.34
C LYS A 3 -4.35 -17.93 34.08
N ILE A 4 -4.12 -19.21 33.77
CA ILE A 4 -3.39 -19.64 32.56
C ILE A 4 -4.26 -19.47 31.31
N ASN A 5 -5.56 -19.76 31.40
CA ASN A 5 -6.49 -19.49 30.31
C ASN A 5 -6.63 -17.99 30.00
N TYR A 6 -6.60 -17.12 31.01
CA TYR A 6 -6.59 -15.67 30.79
C TYR A 6 -5.30 -15.18 30.10
N LEU A 7 -4.13 -15.71 30.50
CA LEU A 7 -2.86 -15.38 29.86
C LEU A 7 -2.81 -15.89 28.41
N ALA A 8 -3.24 -17.13 28.15
CA ALA A 8 -3.32 -17.68 26.80
C ALA A 8 -4.28 -16.87 25.91
N SER A 9 -5.44 -16.47 26.46
CA SER A 9 -6.39 -15.60 25.77
C SER A 9 -5.78 -14.22 25.44
N LEU A 10 -5.00 -13.63 26.36
CA LEU A 10 -4.35 -12.33 26.14
C LEU A 10 -3.29 -12.41 25.04
N ILE A 11 -2.47 -13.47 25.04
CA ILE A 11 -1.44 -13.71 24.00
C ILE A 11 -2.10 -13.88 22.62
N LEU A 12 -3.23 -14.60 22.55
CA LEU A 12 -3.98 -14.77 21.31
C LEU A 12 -4.50 -13.43 20.76
N VAL A 13 -5.03 -12.57 21.63
CA VAL A 13 -5.50 -11.23 21.22
C VAL A 13 -4.35 -10.38 20.67
N VAL A 14 -3.19 -10.38 21.34
CA VAL A 14 -2.00 -9.65 20.87
C VAL A 14 -1.50 -10.19 19.52
N ALA A 15 -1.47 -11.51 19.34
CA ALA A 15 -1.06 -12.13 18.09
C ALA A 15 -1.98 -11.73 16.92
N VAL A 16 -3.30 -11.76 17.12
CA VAL A 16 -4.28 -11.35 16.10
C VAL A 16 -4.12 -9.87 15.76
N LEU A 17 -4.00 -8.98 16.75
CA LEU A 17 -3.84 -7.54 16.52
C LEU A 17 -2.51 -7.18 15.83
N SER A 18 -1.45 -7.94 16.10
CA SER A 18 -0.13 -7.74 15.48
C SER A 18 -0.12 -8.04 13.97
N SER A 19 -1.04 -8.89 13.49
CA SER A 19 -1.13 -9.22 12.07
C SER A 19 -1.56 -8.03 11.20
N CYS A 20 -2.48 -7.20 11.71
CA CYS A 20 -2.94 -5.99 11.02
C CYS A 20 -1.98 -4.80 11.16
N ALA A 21 -1.06 -4.83 12.14
CA ALA A 21 -0.10 -3.74 12.37
C ALA A 21 0.80 -3.49 11.15
N ASN A 22 1.14 -4.54 10.41
CA ASN A 22 1.98 -4.45 9.22
C ASN A 22 1.28 -3.76 8.04
N LEU A 23 -0.01 -4.04 7.81
CA LEU A 23 -0.83 -3.33 6.82
C LEU A 23 -1.00 -1.86 7.16
N ASN A 24 -1.23 -1.56 8.45
CA ASN A 24 -1.31 -0.18 8.93
C ASN A 24 0.00 0.58 8.68
N LYS A 25 1.15 -0.08 8.85
CA LYS A 25 2.45 0.50 8.52
C LYS A 25 2.56 0.87 7.04
N MET A 26 2.15 -0.03 6.13
CA MET A 26 2.14 0.26 4.69
C MET A 26 1.29 1.49 4.37
N LYS A 27 0.07 1.55 4.93
CA LYS A 27 -0.85 2.68 4.76
C LYS A 27 -0.24 4.00 5.25
N GLN A 28 0.37 4.01 6.44
CA GLN A 28 0.99 5.22 6.99
C GLN A 28 2.19 5.71 6.16
N THR A 29 2.97 4.78 5.60
CA THR A 29 4.13 5.10 4.78
C THR A 29 3.81 5.28 3.29
N ALA A 30 2.55 5.11 2.87
CA ALA A 30 2.17 5.20 1.46
C ALA A 30 2.46 6.59 0.86
N GLY A 31 2.36 7.65 1.67
CA GLY A 31 2.75 9.01 1.26
C GLY A 31 4.23 9.19 0.94
N ASN A 32 5.10 8.23 1.32
CA ASN A 32 6.53 8.27 1.01
C ASN A 32 6.85 7.63 -0.35
N ILE A 33 5.86 7.03 -1.03
CA ILE A 33 6.02 6.50 -2.38
C ILE A 33 6.22 7.69 -3.31
N LYS A 34 7.36 7.73 -4.00
CA LYS A 34 7.61 8.74 -5.02
C LYS A 34 7.17 8.18 -6.35
N TYR A 35 6.46 8.99 -7.13
CA TYR A 35 6.14 8.65 -8.50
C TYR A 35 6.33 9.84 -9.42
N GLU A 36 6.66 9.54 -10.66
CA GLU A 36 6.81 10.50 -11.75
C GLU A 36 5.92 10.03 -12.91
N VAL A 37 5.17 10.96 -13.49
CA VAL A 37 4.31 10.73 -14.65
C VAL A 37 4.94 11.42 -15.84
N ILE A 38 5.18 10.66 -16.92
CA ILE A 38 5.81 11.17 -18.13
C ILE A 38 4.92 10.80 -19.33
N PRO A 39 4.53 11.77 -20.17
CA PRO A 39 4.73 13.21 -20.01
C PRO A 39 3.92 13.79 -18.85
N GLU A 40 4.34 14.95 -18.31
CA GLU A 40 3.62 15.65 -17.22
C GLU A 40 2.25 16.13 -17.68
N VAL A 41 2.18 16.65 -18.91
CA VAL A 41 0.93 16.99 -19.59
C VAL A 41 0.57 15.85 -20.53
N LEU A 42 -0.60 15.26 -20.31
CA LEU A 42 -1.09 14.14 -21.12
C LEU A 42 -1.76 14.66 -22.38
N GLU A 43 -1.39 14.08 -23.52
CA GLU A 43 -1.95 14.40 -24.84
C GLU A 43 -2.49 13.13 -25.51
N THR A 44 -3.54 13.29 -26.32
CA THR A 44 -4.13 12.18 -27.07
C THR A 44 -3.55 12.13 -28.48
N HIS A 45 -3.05 10.96 -28.87
CA HIS A 45 -2.60 10.70 -30.23
C HIS A 45 -3.29 9.44 -30.76
N GLY A 46 -4.05 9.57 -31.85
CA GLY A 46 -4.75 8.42 -32.45
C GLY A 46 -5.82 7.79 -31.56
N GLY A 47 -6.37 8.53 -30.59
CA GLY A 47 -7.35 8.01 -29.62
C GLY A 47 -6.71 7.34 -28.39
N GLU A 48 -5.39 7.33 -28.28
CA GLU A 48 -4.65 6.79 -27.16
C GLU A 48 -3.91 7.90 -26.40
N VAL A 49 -3.75 7.72 -25.09
CA VAL A 49 -2.93 8.58 -24.24
C VAL A 49 -1.74 7.76 -23.76
N ALA A 50 -0.56 8.06 -24.30
CA ALA A 50 0.67 7.41 -23.87
C ALA A 50 1.12 7.98 -22.53
N VAL A 51 1.26 7.13 -21.51
CA VAL A 51 1.70 7.53 -20.18
C VAL A 51 2.69 6.51 -19.63
N THR A 52 3.77 7.03 -19.05
CA THR A 52 4.77 6.25 -18.30
C THR A 52 4.71 6.68 -16.84
N ILE A 53 4.47 5.73 -15.94
CA ILE A 53 4.48 5.97 -14.49
C ILE A 53 5.70 5.27 -13.91
N LYS A 54 6.65 6.06 -13.39
CA LYS A 54 7.80 5.53 -12.67
C LYS A 54 7.54 5.65 -11.18
N SER A 55 7.44 4.53 -10.48
CA SER A 55 7.24 4.49 -9.03
C SER A 55 8.49 4.00 -8.31
N SER A 56 8.85 4.65 -7.20
CA SER A 56 9.93 4.23 -6.29
C SER A 56 9.36 3.95 -4.91
N PHE A 57 9.50 2.70 -4.48
CA PHE A 57 9.04 2.23 -3.17
C PHE A 57 10.20 2.19 -2.17
N PRO A 58 9.98 2.63 -0.91
CA PRO A 58 10.96 2.49 0.15
C PRO A 58 11.35 1.03 0.40
N GLU A 59 12.55 0.82 0.96
CA GLU A 59 12.99 -0.51 1.36
C GLU A 59 12.00 -1.13 2.37
N LYS A 60 11.70 -2.43 2.20
CA LYS A 60 10.76 -3.18 3.07
C LYS A 60 9.35 -2.58 3.14
N PHE A 61 8.94 -1.79 2.14
CA PHE A 61 7.59 -1.26 2.06
C PHE A 61 6.56 -2.39 1.91
N PHE A 62 6.83 -3.35 1.03
CA PHE A 62 5.95 -4.51 0.84
C PHE A 62 6.28 -5.65 1.81
N LEU A 63 5.22 -6.30 2.31
CA LEU A 63 5.35 -7.56 3.03
C LEU A 63 5.69 -8.68 2.04
N LYS A 64 6.41 -9.72 2.51
CA LYS A 64 6.89 -10.84 1.68
C LYS A 64 5.81 -11.52 0.81
N GLN A 65 4.55 -11.46 1.22
CA GLN A 65 3.41 -12.09 0.52
C GLN A 65 2.35 -11.06 0.12
N ALA A 66 2.71 -9.77 0.06
CA ALA A 66 1.80 -8.75 -0.41
C ALA A 66 1.59 -8.91 -1.92
N ILE A 67 0.33 -8.83 -2.35
CA ILE A 67 -0.05 -8.68 -3.75
C ILE A 67 -0.45 -7.21 -3.93
N VAL A 68 0.08 -6.58 -4.98
CA VAL A 68 -0.15 -5.18 -5.29
C VAL A 68 -0.89 -5.10 -6.62
N GLU A 69 -2.04 -4.47 -6.59
CA GLU A 69 -2.81 -4.12 -7.79
C GLU A 69 -2.74 -2.60 -7.95
N ALA A 70 -2.32 -2.14 -9.12
CA ALA A 70 -2.22 -0.72 -9.43
C ALA A 70 -3.15 -0.39 -10.59
N THR A 71 -4.20 0.37 -10.30
CA THR A 71 -5.17 0.85 -11.30
C THR A 71 -5.02 2.36 -11.42
N PRO A 72 -4.38 2.88 -12.48
CA PRO A 72 -4.27 4.31 -12.67
C PRO A 72 -5.65 4.92 -12.93
N VAL A 73 -5.93 6.07 -12.32
CA VAL A 73 -7.15 6.84 -12.52
C VAL A 73 -6.77 8.24 -13.00
N LEU A 74 -7.36 8.66 -14.11
CA LEU A 74 -7.27 10.04 -14.57
C LEU A 74 -8.18 10.92 -13.69
N VAL A 75 -7.56 11.87 -12.98
CA VAL A 75 -8.26 12.87 -12.17
C VAL A 75 -8.03 14.23 -12.81
N TYR A 76 -9.11 14.97 -13.03
CA TYR A 76 -9.08 16.34 -13.54
C TYR A 76 -9.45 17.28 -12.40
N GLU A 77 -8.72 18.40 -12.24
CA GLU A 77 -9.18 19.45 -11.34
C GLU A 77 -10.42 20.11 -11.97
N SER A 78 -11.53 20.10 -11.22
CA SER A 78 -12.82 20.69 -11.59
C SER A 78 -12.86 22.19 -11.33
#